data_AF-A0A7C1R1D7-F1
#
_entry.id   AF-A0A7C1R1D7-F1
#
_cell.length_a   1.000
_cell.length_b   1.000
_cell.length_c   1.000
_cell.angle_alpha   90.00
_cell.angle_beta   90.00
_cell.angle_gamma   90.00
#
_symmetry.space_group_name_H-M   'P 1'
#
loop_
_entity.id
_entity.type
_entity.pdbx_description
1 polymer ?
#
loop_
_entity_poly.entity_id
_entity_poly.type
_entity_poly.pdbx_seq_one_letter_code
_entity_poly.pdbx_strand_id
1 'polypeptide(L)'
;MFLESARELQIKIKDIYTPTGIWSDFMPIVHEGFEACWLVSEPGLKFVHTKKDIMNLVSREGIKNILLLCLDVVKKLDVEFK
;
A
#
# COMPACT_ATOMS: atom_id res chain seq x y z
N MET A 1 -6.45 5.31 8.72
CA MET A 1 -6.82 3.88 8.88
C MET A 1 -5.66 2.91 8.62
N PHE A 2 -4.97 2.95 7.47
CA PHE A 2 -3.87 2.00 7.19
C PHE A 2 -2.71 2.07 8.20
N LEU A 3 -2.25 3.28 8.58
CA LEU A 3 -1.18 3.46 9.58
C LEU A 3 -1.55 2.87 10.96
N GLU A 4 -2.80 3.07 11.38
CA GLU A 4 -3.32 2.54 12.64
C GLU A 4 -3.42 1.01 12.60
N SER A 5 -3.97 0.46 11.52
CA SER A 5 -4.08 -0.99 11.30
C SER A 5 -2.70 -1.65 11.30
N ALA A 6 -1.72 -1.00 10.68
CA ALA A 6 -0.34 -1.47 10.71
C ALA A 6 0.25 -1.49 12.11
N ARG A 7 -0.01 -0.45 12.92
CA ARG A 7 0.44 -0.39 14.33
C ARG A 7 -0.15 -1.53 15.16
N GLU A 8 -1.45 -1.80 15.01
CA GLU A 8 -2.15 -2.86 15.75
C GLU A 8 -1.68 -4.26 15.35
N LEU A 9 -1.47 -4.47 14.04
CA LEU A 9 -0.95 -5.72 13.49
C LEU A 9 0.57 -5.87 13.66
N GLN A 10 1.25 -4.87 14.23
CA GLN A 10 2.71 -4.81 14.39
C GLN A 10 3.47 -4.92 13.04
N ILE A 11 2.85 -4.43 11.95
CA ILE A 11 3.44 -4.41 10.62
C ILE A 11 4.16 -3.08 10.43
N LYS A 12 5.45 -3.14 10.07
CA LYS A 12 6.24 -1.95 9.80
C LYS A 12 5.84 -1.36 8.44
N ILE A 13 5.25 -0.17 8.47
CA ILE A 13 4.98 0.63 7.26
C ILE A 13 5.58 2.03 7.40
N LYS A 14 5.65 2.75 6.29
CA LYS A 14 6.01 4.17 6.26
C LYS A 14 4.96 4.91 5.44
N ASP A 15 4.62 6.11 5.89
CA ASP A 15 3.87 7.05 5.07
C ASP A 15 4.86 7.82 4.19
N ILE A 16 4.55 7.93 2.90
CA ILE A 16 5.36 8.63 1.92
C ILE A 16 4.41 9.49 1.09
N TYR A 17 4.50 10.80 1.29
CA TYR A 17 3.79 11.76 0.46
C TYR A 17 4.46 11.86 -0.91
N THR A 18 3.71 11.61 -1.98
CA THR A 18 4.22 11.57 -3.35
C THR A 18 3.41 12.53 -4.23
N PRO A 19 3.66 13.86 -4.14
CA PRO A 19 2.82 14.88 -4.77
C PRO A 19 2.90 14.88 -6.29
N THR A 20 4.03 14.46 -6.85
CA THR A 20 4.30 14.46 -8.29
C THR A 20 5.28 13.35 -8.65
N GLY A 21 5.14 12.77 -9.84
CA GLY A 21 6.14 11.88 -10.44
C GLY A 21 5.94 10.38 -10.25
N ILE A 22 4.92 9.94 -9.50
CA ILE A 22 4.51 8.53 -9.46
C ILE A 22 3.27 8.35 -10.33
N TRP A 23 3.49 7.97 -11.58
CA TRP A 23 2.41 7.72 -12.54
C TRP A 23 1.85 6.31 -12.33
N SER A 24 0.59 6.23 -11.93
CA SER A 24 -0.13 4.97 -11.70
C SER A 24 -1.64 5.21 -11.83
N ASP A 25 -2.44 4.16 -11.67
CA ASP A 25 -3.89 4.17 -11.88
C ASP A 25 -4.65 5.10 -10.92
N PHE A 26 -4.03 5.54 -9.83
CA PHE A 26 -4.62 6.50 -8.90
C PHE A 26 -4.55 7.96 -9.40
N MET A 27 -3.75 8.27 -10.44
CA MET A 27 -3.56 9.63 -10.94
C MET A 27 -4.85 10.31 -11.42
N PRO A 28 -5.73 9.66 -12.22
CA PRO A 28 -7.00 10.29 -12.63
C PRO A 28 -7.87 10.67 -11.44
N ILE A 29 -7.90 9.84 -10.39
CA ILE A 29 -8.67 10.09 -9.16
C ILE A 29 -8.15 11.35 -8.46
N VAL A 30 -6.82 11.48 -8.33
CA VAL A 30 -6.18 12.65 -7.72
C VAL A 30 -6.38 13.92 -8.56
N HIS A 31 -6.34 13.81 -9.89
CA HIS A 31 -6.57 14.96 -10.79
C HIS A 31 -7.99 15.52 -10.70
N GLU A 32 -8.98 14.67 -10.39
CA GLU A 32 -10.36 15.08 -10.13
C GLU A 32 -10.56 15.68 -8.71
N GLY A 33 -9.48 15.79 -7.92
CA GLY A 33 -9.50 16.41 -6.60
C GLY A 33 -9.84 15.45 -5.45
N PHE A 34 -9.84 14.14 -5.69
CA PHE A 34 -10.04 13.14 -4.63
C PHE A 34 -8.72 12.73 -3.98
N GLU A 35 -8.80 12.35 -2.71
CA GLU A 35 -7.68 11.72 -2.01
C GLU A 35 -7.54 10.25 -2.45
N ALA A 36 -6.30 9.81 -2.68
CA ALA A 36 -6.00 8.43 -2.99
C ALA A 36 -4.88 7.92 -2.10
N CYS A 37 -4.99 6.66 -1.67
CA CYS A 37 -3.95 5.95 -0.94
C CYS A 37 -3.40 4.83 -1.82
N TRP A 38 -2.09 4.80 -1.98
CA TRP A 38 -1.39 3.75 -2.73
C TRP A 38 -0.52 2.94 -1.78
N LEU A 39 -0.70 1.61 -1.79
CA LEU A 39 0.07 0.69 -0.96
C LEU A 39 1.13 0.00 -1.81
N VAL A 40 2.37 0.02 -1.33
CA VAL A 40 3.51 -0.52 -2.07
C VAL A 40 4.62 -0.99 -1.13
N SER A 41 5.44 -1.93 -1.60
CA SER A 41 6.55 -2.50 -0.83
C SER A 41 7.91 -1.94 -1.29
N GLU A 42 8.75 -1.58 -0.30
CA GLU A 42 10.17 -1.30 -0.51
C GLU A 42 11.02 -2.48 -0.01
N PRO A 43 12.16 -2.80 -0.68
CA PRO A 43 12.76 -2.08 -1.81
C PRO A 43 12.21 -2.47 -3.19
N GLY A 44 11.12 -3.24 -3.28
CA GLY A 44 10.58 -3.79 -4.54
C GLY A 44 10.45 -2.75 -5.66
N LEU A 45 9.98 -1.54 -5.34
CA LEU A 45 9.88 -0.41 -6.28
C LEU A 45 11.19 -0.08 -7.02
N LYS A 46 12.36 -0.29 -6.41
CA LYS A 46 13.66 0.01 -7.03
C LYS A 46 14.02 -0.96 -8.16
N PHE A 47 13.34 -2.09 -8.25
CA PHE A 47 13.62 -3.14 -9.21
C PHE A 47 12.56 -3.28 -10.30
N VAL A 48 11.45 -2.55 -10.18
CA VAL A 48 10.37 -2.53 -11.18
C VAL A 48 10.94 -2.14 -12.56
N HIS A 49 10.48 -2.83 -13.60
CA HIS A 49 10.96 -2.69 -14.98
C HIS A 49 12.47 -3.01 -15.18
N THR A 50 13.07 -3.77 -14.27
CA THR A 50 14.43 -4.28 -14.43
C THR A 50 14.44 -5.81 -14.50
N LYS A 51 15.53 -6.40 -14.97
CA LYS A 51 15.74 -7.86 -14.93
C LYS A 51 15.79 -8.44 -13.51
N LYS A 52 15.85 -7.58 -12.48
CA LYS A 52 15.84 -7.98 -11.06
C LYS A 52 14.44 -8.09 -10.49
N ASP A 53 13.40 -7.70 -11.23
CA ASP A 53 12.00 -7.92 -10.83
C ASP A 53 11.66 -9.42 -10.97
N ILE A 54 12.02 -10.19 -9.95
CA ILE A 54 11.92 -11.66 -9.94
C ILE A 54 11.32 -12.14 -8.62
N MET A 55 10.82 -13.39 -8.63
CA MET A 55 10.15 -14.01 -7.47
C MET A 55 10.99 -14.04 -6.19
N ASN A 56 12.31 -13.98 -6.28
CA ASN A 56 13.19 -13.92 -5.11
C ASN A 56 13.02 -12.62 -4.29
N LEU A 57 12.49 -11.55 -4.88
CA LEU A 57 12.14 -10.32 -4.16
C LEU A 57 10.80 -10.42 -3.42
N VAL A 58 9.98 -11.42 -3.74
CA VAL A 58 8.64 -11.58 -3.18
C VAL A 58 8.71 -12.51 -1.98
N SER A 59 8.45 -11.96 -0.78
CA SER A 59 8.39 -12.75 0.45
C SER A 59 6.96 -13.14 0.81
N ARG A 60 6.79 -14.36 1.35
CA ARG A 60 5.49 -14.80 1.89
C ARG A 60 5.00 -13.90 3.01
N GLU A 61 5.92 -13.39 3.83
CA GLU A 61 5.62 -12.44 4.89
C GLU A 61 5.09 -11.11 4.32
N GLY A 62 5.71 -10.57 3.27
CA GLY A 62 5.25 -9.35 2.62
C GLY A 62 3.84 -9.49 2.06
N ILE A 63 3.56 -10.60 1.37
CA ILE A 63 2.21 -10.92 0.87
C ILE A 63 1.21 -11.02 2.03
N LYS A 64 1.54 -11.77 3.09
CA LYS A 64 0.66 -11.91 4.24
C LYS A 64 0.37 -10.55 4.89
N ASN A 65 1.39 -9.72 5.07
CA ASN A 65 1.26 -8.42 5.73
C ASN A 65 0.33 -7.48 4.95
N ILE A 66 0.50 -7.37 3.63
CA ILE A 66 -0.37 -6.50 2.82
C ILE A 66 -1.82 -6.97 2.83
N LEU A 67 -2.07 -8.28 2.77
CA LEU A 67 -3.42 -8.84 2.84
C LEU A 67 -4.09 -8.59 4.19
N LEU A 68 -3.35 -8.76 5.30
CA LEU A 68 -3.87 -8.48 6.64
C LEU A 68 -4.21 -7.00 6.82
N LEU A 69 -3.37 -6.09 6.32
CA LEU A 69 -3.65 -4.66 6.33
C LEU A 69 -4.95 -4.31 5.61
N CYS A 70 -5.15 -4.83 4.40
CA CYS A 70 -6.38 -4.58 3.63
C CYS A 70 -7.62 -5.12 4.35
N LEU A 71 -7.55 -6.34 4.89
CA LEU A 71 -8.67 -6.95 5.60
C LEU A 71 -9.05 -6.18 6.87
N ASP A 72 -8.07 -5.71 7.63
CA ASP A 72 -8.31 -4.97 8.86
C ASP A 72 -8.94 -3.59 8.59
N VAL A 73 -8.47 -2.89 7.55
CA VAL A 73 -9.08 -1.62 7.12
C VAL A 73 -10.51 -1.82 6.63
N VAL A 74 -10.80 -2.84 5.82
CA VAL A 74 -12.17 -3.13 5.37
C VAL A 74 -13.09 -3.37 6.56
N LYS A 75 -12.67 -4.16 7.56
CA LYS A 75 -13.46 -4.40 8.77
C LYS A 75 -13.78 -3.11 9.53
N LYS A 76 -12.83 -2.18 9.62
CA LYS A 76 -13.02 -0.89 10.29
C LYS A 76 -13.99 0.00 9.52
N LEU A 77 -13.86 0.06 8.19
CA LEU A 77 -14.79 0.77 7.32
C LEU A 77 -16.22 0.21 7.47
N ASP A 78 -16.36 -1.12 7.49
CA ASP A 78 -17.66 -1.78 7.69
C ASP A 78 -18.31 -1.48 9.03
N VAL A 79 -17.53 -1.07 10.05
CA VAL A 79 -18.07 -0.65 11.36
C VAL A 79 -18.40 0.83 11.36
N GLU A 80 -17.59 1.66 10.70
CA GLU A 80 -17.79 3.10 10.59
C GLU A 80 -19.04 3.48 9.76
N PHE A 81 -19.32 2.71 8.70
CA PHE A 81 -20.44 2.93 7.79
C PHE A 81 -21.67 2.04 8.07
N LYS A 82 -21.74 1.42 9.24
CA LYS A 82 -22.92 0.71 9.76
C LYS A 82 -23.79 1.62 10.62
#